data_AF-R5W4A5-F1
#
_entry.id   AF-R5W4A5-F1
#
_cell.length_a   1.000
_cell.length_b   1.000
_cell.length_c   1.000
_cell.angle_alpha   90.00
_cell.angle_beta   90.00
_cell.angle_gamma   90.00
#
_symmetry.space_group_name_H-M   'P 1'
#
loop_
_entity.id
_entity.type
_entity.pdbx_description
1 polymer ?
#
loop_
_entity_poly.entity_id
_entity_poly.type
_entity_poly.pdbx_seq_one_letter_code
_entity_poly.pdbx_strand_id
1 'polypeptide(L)'
;MSEVKKIDPESRDYDLKDIQVDARFTQTTKEFFLTMGVYLVFAALMIVNLFVVGGDNVANYTYVLGFPLWIFNEIVLLIGFVVAVILVATYGYKDMDITPQGEIHGKKEA
;
A
#
# COMPACT_ATOMS: atom_id res chain seq x y z
N MET A 1 -32.55 12.05 -8.06
CA MET A 1 -31.44 11.48 -8.84
C MET A 1 -31.24 12.44 -10.01
N SER A 2 -30.18 13.25 -9.98
CA SER A 2 -29.91 14.21 -11.06
C SER A 2 -29.59 13.46 -12.34
N GLU A 3 -30.12 13.90 -13.48
CA GLU A 3 -29.76 13.33 -14.78
C GLU A 3 -28.23 13.42 -14.99
N VAL A 4 -27.62 12.30 -15.37
CA VAL A 4 -26.20 12.26 -15.72
C VAL A 4 -26.05 12.96 -17.06
N LYS A 5 -25.39 14.12 -17.07
CA LYS A 5 -25.09 14.85 -18.29
C LYS A 5 -24.11 14.04 -19.13
N LYS A 6 -24.54 13.64 -20.33
CA LYS A 6 -23.72 12.86 -21.26
C LYS A 6 -22.67 13.79 -21.87
N ILE A 7 -21.40 13.57 -21.56
CA ILE A 7 -20.27 14.31 -22.15
C ILE A 7 -19.87 13.62 -23.44
N ASP A 8 -19.65 14.42 -24.50
CA ASP A 8 -19.01 13.94 -25.73
C ASP A 8 -17.51 13.70 -25.45
N PRO A 9 -16.99 12.47 -25.60
CA PRO A 9 -15.59 12.14 -25.32
C PRO A 9 -14.58 12.96 -26.13
N GLU A 10 -14.97 13.44 -27.31
CA GLU A 10 -14.11 14.24 -28.19
C GLU A 10 -14.25 15.76 -27.92
N SER A 11 -15.22 16.15 -27.10
CA SER A 11 -15.44 17.54 -26.72
C SER A 11 -14.56 17.93 -25.53
N ARG A 12 -14.00 19.13 -25.60
CA ARG A 12 -13.29 19.78 -24.48
C ARG A 12 -14.19 20.76 -23.71
N ASP A 13 -15.44 20.91 -24.13
CA ASP A 13 -16.43 21.81 -23.54
C ASP A 13 -17.29 21.05 -22.51
N TYR A 14 -16.68 20.70 -21.38
CA TYR A 14 -17.34 20.05 -20.25
C TYR A 14 -16.90 20.70 -18.92
N ASP A 15 -17.76 20.65 -17.91
CA ASP A 15 -17.38 20.98 -16.53
C ASP A 15 -16.80 19.72 -15.87
N LEU A 16 -15.73 19.88 -15.08
CA LEU A 16 -15.12 18.78 -14.32
C LEU A 16 -16.12 18.10 -13.37
N LYS A 17 -17.13 18.84 -12.89
CA LYS A 17 -18.18 18.30 -12.01
C LYS A 17 -19.12 17.34 -12.73
N ASP A 18 -19.21 17.44 -14.06
CA ASP A 18 -20.04 16.58 -14.89
C ASP A 18 -19.34 15.23 -15.18
N ILE A 19 -18.02 15.12 -14.90
CA ILE A 19 -17.27 13.89 -15.08
C ILE A 19 -17.71 12.88 -14.02
N GLN A 20 -18.27 11.77 -14.48
CA GLN A 20 -18.60 10.66 -13.61
C GLN A 20 -17.32 10.01 -13.06
N VAL A 21 -17.21 9.95 -11.73
CA VAL A 21 -16.10 9.27 -11.07
C VAL A 21 -16.24 7.77 -11.28
N ASP A 22 -15.22 7.16 -11.89
CA ASP A 22 -15.13 5.72 -12.02
C ASP A 22 -14.94 5.07 -10.64
N ALA A 23 -15.75 4.06 -10.34
CA ALA A 23 -15.65 3.30 -9.09
C ALA A 23 -14.25 2.68 -8.90
N ARG A 24 -13.55 2.39 -10.01
CA ARG A 24 -12.19 1.87 -10.01
C ARG A 24 -11.20 2.85 -9.40
N PHE A 25 -11.25 4.12 -9.75
CA PHE A 25 -10.37 5.14 -9.14
C PHE A 25 -10.59 5.26 -7.63
N THR A 26 -11.85 5.13 -7.19
CA THR A 26 -12.16 5.14 -5.75
C THR A 26 -11.57 3.91 -5.04
N GLN A 27 -11.60 2.75 -5.69
CA GLN A 27 -11.00 1.53 -5.15
C GLN A 27 -9.46 1.62 -5.11
N THR A 28 -8.81 2.04 -6.20
CA THR A 28 -7.36 2.24 -6.26
C THR A 28 -6.88 3.25 -5.23
N THR A 29 -7.67 4.30 -4.95
CA THR A 29 -7.35 5.26 -3.88
C THR A 29 -7.29 4.58 -2.51
N LYS A 30 -8.21 3.67 -2.20
CA LYS A 30 -8.18 2.90 -0.94
C LYS A 30 -6.96 2.00 -0.88
N GLU A 31 -6.63 1.33 -1.98
CA GLU A 31 -5.46 0.45 -2.08
C GLU A 31 -4.15 1.21 -1.94
N PHE A 32 -4.07 2.43 -2.50
CA PHE A 32 -2.94 3.34 -2.30
C PHE A 32 -2.75 3.66 -0.82
N PHE A 33 -3.80 4.07 -0.10
CA PHE A 33 -3.68 4.40 1.32
C PHE A 33 -3.37 3.16 2.18
N LEU A 34 -3.89 1.99 1.82
CA LEU A 34 -3.51 0.73 2.47
C LEU A 34 -2.01 0.46 2.30
N THR A 35 -1.51 0.55 1.07
CA THR A 35 -0.10 0.35 0.74
C THR A 35 0.79 1.34 1.49
N MET A 36 0.42 2.62 1.44
CA MET A 36 1.13 3.70 2.10
C MET A 36 1.18 3.48 3.61
N GLY A 37 0.06 3.10 4.23
CA GLY A 37 -0.01 2.81 5.66
C GLY A 37 0.93 1.67 6.07
N VAL A 38 0.93 0.57 5.31
CA VAL A 38 1.82 -0.58 5.57
C VAL A 38 3.28 -0.18 5.44
N TYR A 39 3.64 0.60 4.41
CA TYR A 39 5.00 1.10 4.24
C TYR A 39 5.42 2.06 5.37
N LEU A 40 4.55 2.99 5.78
CA LEU A 40 4.86 3.93 6.86
C LEU A 40 5.06 3.22 8.20
N VAL A 41 4.25 2.20 8.50
CA VAL A 41 4.45 1.37 9.71
C VAL A 41 5.79 0.65 9.65
N PHE A 42 6.13 0.04 8.51
CA PHE A 42 7.42 -0.62 8.34
C PHE A 42 8.60 0.36 8.51
N ALA A 43 8.55 1.52 7.85
CA ALA A 43 9.56 2.55 7.96
C ALA A 43 9.72 3.03 9.40
N ALA A 44 8.61 3.26 10.12
CA ALA A 44 8.64 3.64 11.52
C ALA A 44 9.29 2.55 12.40
N LEU A 45 8.97 1.28 12.19
CA LEU A 45 9.57 0.16 12.93
C LEU A 45 11.08 0.05 12.68
N MET A 46 11.53 0.23 11.44
CA MET A 46 12.96 0.23 11.08
C MET A 46 13.69 1.38 11.80
N ILE A 47 13.15 2.60 11.70
CA ILE A 47 13.73 3.80 12.35
C ILE A 47 13.78 3.60 13.87
N VAL A 48 12.67 3.18 14.49
CA VAL A 48 12.61 2.96 15.93
C VAL A 48 13.61 1.90 16.37
N ASN A 49 13.73 0.78 15.66
CA ASN A 49 14.71 -0.26 16.00
C ASN A 49 16.15 0.28 15.91
N LEU A 50 16.47 1.04 14.86
CA LEU A 50 17.81 1.62 14.69
C LEU A 50 18.16 2.58 15.84
N PHE A 51 17.26 3.51 16.19
CA PHE A 51 17.54 4.52 17.22
C PHE A 51 17.47 3.97 18.64
N VAL A 52 16.53 3.06 18.93
CA VAL A 52 16.32 2.54 20.29
C VAL A 52 17.26 1.39 20.61
N VAL A 53 17.55 0.51 19.64
CA VAL A 53 18.38 -0.70 19.86
C VAL A 53 19.80 -0.50 19.32
N GLY A 54 19.97 0.21 18.20
CA GLY A 54 21.27 0.47 17.59
C GLY A 54 22.03 1.68 18.12
N GLY A 55 21.37 2.58 18.86
CA GLY A 55 21.93 3.85 19.33
C GLY A 55 22.95 3.77 20.48
N ASP A 56 23.25 2.57 21.00
CA ASP A 56 24.22 2.38 22.08
C ASP A 56 25.67 2.31 21.56
N ASN A 57 26.64 2.36 22.48
CA ASN A 57 28.05 2.13 22.17
C ASN A 57 28.24 0.67 21.69
N VAL A 58 29.03 0.49 20.62
CA VAL A 58 29.35 -0.81 20.03
C VAL A 58 29.86 -1.83 21.06
N ALA A 59 30.56 -1.37 22.10
CA ALA A 59 31.05 -2.23 23.18
C ALA A 59 29.94 -2.93 23.99
N ASN A 60 28.72 -2.36 24.00
CA ASN A 60 27.58 -2.86 24.77
C ASN A 60 26.57 -3.63 23.92
N TYR A 61 26.85 -3.83 22.63
CA TYR A 61 25.91 -4.50 21.75
C TYR A 61 25.62 -5.92 22.20
N THR A 62 24.33 -6.24 22.24
CA THR A 62 23.88 -7.62 22.33
C THR A 62 23.99 -8.26 20.96
N TYR A 63 24.53 -9.47 20.88
CA TYR A 63 24.69 -10.20 19.63
C TYR A 63 23.76 -11.40 19.56
N VAL A 64 23.16 -11.61 18.39
CA VAL A 64 22.32 -12.77 18.05
C VAL A 64 22.84 -13.35 16.76
N LEU A 65 23.21 -14.64 16.77
CA LEU A 65 23.79 -15.35 15.62
C LEU A 65 25.01 -14.62 15.00
N GLY A 66 25.78 -13.89 15.82
CA GLY A 66 26.96 -13.14 15.36
C GLY A 66 26.66 -11.73 14.83
N PHE A 67 25.40 -11.30 14.80
CA PHE A 67 25.01 -9.94 14.40
C PHE A 67 24.63 -9.10 15.63
N PRO A 68 24.91 -7.79 15.64
CA PRO A 68 24.28 -6.87 16.59
C PRO A 68 22.76 -7.02 16.55
N LEU A 69 22.11 -6.98 17.71
CA LEU A 69 20.68 -7.25 17.86
C LEU A 69 19.81 -6.36 16.94
N TRP A 70 20.17 -5.09 16.76
CA TRP A 70 19.44 -4.19 15.89
C TRP A 70 19.47 -4.64 14.42
N ILE A 71 20.62 -5.14 13.92
CA ILE A 71 20.73 -5.73 12.56
C ILE A 71 19.89 -6.99 12.45
N PHE A 72 19.97 -7.87 13.46
CA PHE A 72 19.16 -9.09 13.47
C PHE A 72 17.66 -8.75 13.40
N ASN A 73 17.21 -7.77 14.18
CA ASN A 73 15.84 -7.28 14.16
C ASN A 73 15.46 -6.66 12.80
N GLU A 74 16.36 -5.92 12.13
CA GLU A 74 16.09 -5.39 10.79
C GLU A 74 15.84 -6.51 9.77
N ILE A 75 16.61 -7.61 9.82
CA ILE A 75 16.39 -8.77 8.96
C ILE A 75 15.00 -9.38 9.23
N VAL A 76 14.63 -9.55 10.50
CA VAL A 76 13.30 -10.07 10.88
C VAL A 76 12.19 -9.13 10.41
N LEU A 77 12.35 -7.81 10.58
CA LEU A 77 11.41 -6.80 10.11
C LEU A 77 11.26 -6.82 8.59
N LEU A 78 12.35 -7.00 7.84
CA LEU A 78 12.33 -7.14 6.39
C LEU A 78 11.56 -8.38 5.93
N ILE A 79 11.81 -9.54 6.56
CA ILE A 79 11.05 -10.77 6.28
C ILE A 79 9.57 -10.55 6.59
N GLY A 80 9.25 -9.95 7.74
CA GLY A 80 7.89 -9.59 8.12
C GLY A 80 7.22 -8.65 7.12
N PHE A 81 7.97 -7.69 6.58
CA PHE A 81 7.47 -6.77 5.56
C PHE A 81 7.17 -7.47 4.23
N VAL A 82 8.04 -8.38 3.78
CA VAL A 82 7.77 -9.21 2.60
C VAL A 82 6.48 -10.02 2.78
N VAL A 83 6.29 -10.65 3.95
CA VAL A 83 5.05 -11.37 4.27
C VAL A 83 3.85 -10.42 4.25
N ALA A 84 3.96 -9.24 4.85
CA ALA A 84 2.89 -8.24 4.84
C ALA A 84 2.52 -7.80 3.42
N VAL A 85 3.51 -7.56 2.55
CA VAL A 85 3.30 -7.22 1.13
C VAL A 85 2.56 -8.34 0.41
N ILE A 86 2.95 -9.59 0.62
CA ILE A 86 2.26 -10.76 0.04
C ILE A 86 0.80 -10.79 0.50
N LEU A 87 0.54 -10.59 1.80
CA LEU A 87 -0.83 -10.58 2.34
C LEU A 87 -1.67 -9.44 1.77
N VAL A 88 -1.11 -8.23 1.66
CA VAL A 88 -1.80 -7.07 1.08
C VAL A 88 -2.11 -7.31 -0.39
N ALA A 89 -1.14 -7.80 -1.17
CA ALA A 89 -1.34 -8.09 -2.57
C ALA A 89 -2.37 -9.22 -2.79
N THR A 90 -2.38 -10.23 -1.92
CA THR A 90 -3.29 -11.39 -2.04
C THR A 90 -4.70 -11.07 -1.56
N TYR A 91 -4.85 -10.29 -0.49
CA TYR A 91 -6.13 -10.14 0.20
C TYR A 91 -6.66 -8.71 0.31
N GLY A 92 -5.78 -7.71 0.16
CA GLY A 92 -6.10 -6.29 0.31
C GLY A 92 -6.54 -5.63 -0.99
N TYR A 93 -6.00 -6.05 -2.14
CA TYR A 93 -6.34 -5.50 -3.45
C TYR A 93 -7.52 -6.24 -4.09
N LYS A 94 -8.20 -5.57 -5.01
CA LYS A 94 -9.24 -6.16 -5.85
C LYS A 94 -8.77 -6.26 -7.29
N ASP A 95 -9.16 -7.34 -7.96
CA ASP A 95 -8.99 -7.47 -9.40
C ASP A 95 -9.95 -6.54 -10.14
N MET A 96 -9.42 -5.88 -11.17
CA MET A 96 -10.12 -4.83 -11.89
C MET A 96 -9.69 -4.86 -13.35
N ASP A 97 -10.63 -4.63 -14.26
CA ASP A 97 -10.32 -4.53 -15.67
C ASP A 97 -9.71 -3.15 -15.99
N ILE A 98 -8.71 -3.12 -16.88
CA ILE A 98 -7.98 -1.94 -17.34
C ILE A 98 -8.59 -1.34 -18.62
N THR A 99 -9.61 -1.97 -19.21
CA THR A 99 -10.31 -1.45 -20.38
C THR A 99 -11.14 -0.19 -20.04
N PRO A 100 -11.47 0.67 -21.01
CA PRO A 100 -12.20 1.91 -20.72
C PRO A 100 -13.58 1.68 -20.07
N GLN A 101 -14.22 0.54 -20.32
CA GLN A 101 -15.53 0.14 -19.77
C GLN A 101 -15.41 -0.99 -18.75
N GLY A 102 -14.22 -1.22 -18.20
CA GLY A 102 -13.93 -2.30 -17.27
C GLY A 102 -14.65 -2.15 -15.92
N GLU A 103 -14.95 -3.29 -15.30
CA GLU A 103 -15.61 -3.35 -14.00
C GLU A 103 -14.66 -3.85 -12.90
N ILE A 104 -15.06 -3.65 -11.64
CA ILE A 104 -14.38 -4.24 -10.49
C ILE A 104 -14.88 -5.66 -10.33
N HIS A 105 -13.98 -6.63 -10.36
CA HIS A 105 -14.36 -8.02 -10.13
C HIS A 105 -14.65 -8.25 -8.64
N GLY A 106 -15.71 -8.99 -8.35
CA GLY A 106 -15.93 -9.55 -7.03
C GLY A 106 -14.77 -10.49 -6.67
N LYS A 107 -14.41 -10.55 -5.39
CA LYS A 107 -13.35 -11.44 -4.89
C LYS A 107 -13.69 -12.86 -5.35
N LYS A 108 -12.95 -13.43 -6.31
CA LYS A 108 -13.09 -14.85 -6.63
C LYS A 108 -12.79 -15.60 -5.34
N GLU A 109 -13.71 -16.46 -4.91
CA GLU A 109 -13.44 -17.41 -3.84
C GLU A 109 -12.21 -18.20 -4.27
N ALA A 110 -11.14 -18.09 -3.47
CA ALA A 110 -9.87 -18.77 -3.70
C ALA A 110 -10.01 -20.28 -3.48
#